data_AF-A0AAV1RRH8-F1
#
_entry.id   AF-A0AAV1RRH8-F1
#
_cell.length_a   1.000
_cell.length_b   1.000
_cell.length_c   1.000
_cell.angle_alpha   90.00
_cell.angle_beta   90.00
_cell.angle_gamma   90.00
#
_symmetry.space_group_name_H-M   'P 1'
#
loop_
_entity.id
_entity.type
_entity.pdbx_description
1 polymer ?
#
loop_
_entity_poly.entity_id
_entity_poly.type
_entity_poly.pdbx_seq_one_letter_code
_entity_poly.pdbx_strand_id
1 'polypeptide(L)'
;MGATFEQRPQPWFTNISVDDIQSGDFLAISKIRGRWGGFETLEKWVSGAFAGHSAVCLKDSEGKLWVGESGNENEQGEDVIALLPWDEWWEFELNKDDSDPHIALLPLHPDVRAKFNETAAWEYALSMNGKPYGYHNLIFSWIDTLDGNYPPPLDAHLVASVMTVWNHMQPEYAANMWNEALNKRLGTQGLDLPDILVEVEKRGSSFGELLAIPEMDDWLYTDGKSTSCIAFILEMYKEAGLFDPIASSVQVTEFTIKDAYMLRFFENNSSRLPKWCNDGDDVKLPFCQIKGKYRMELPAYNTMDPYPHMNEMCPSLPPKYFRTQNC
;
A
#
# COMPACT_ATOMS: atom_id res chain seq x y z
N MET A 1 -0.76 -10.88 -14.91
CA MET A 1 -0.14 -11.46 -13.70
C MET A 1 -0.13 -12.96 -13.85
N GLY A 2 1.02 -13.60 -13.62
CA GLY A 2 1.21 -15.04 -13.78
C GLY A 2 1.14 -15.82 -12.46
N ALA A 3 0.29 -15.39 -11.51
CA ALA A 3 0.15 -16.04 -10.21
C ALA A 3 -0.28 -17.50 -10.37
N THR A 4 0.40 -18.38 -9.65
CA THR A 4 0.31 -19.83 -9.82
C THR A 4 -0.79 -20.47 -8.98
N PHE A 5 -1.18 -19.83 -7.87
CA PHE A 5 -2.13 -20.35 -6.89
C PHE A 5 -1.79 -21.78 -6.44
N GLU A 6 -0.51 -22.04 -6.19
CA GLU A 6 -0.07 -23.31 -5.63
C GLU A 6 -0.63 -23.50 -4.22
N GLN A 7 -1.28 -24.62 -3.97
CA GLN A 7 -1.90 -24.89 -2.66
C GLN A 7 -0.85 -25.35 -1.64
N ARG A 8 -0.92 -24.80 -0.43
CA ARG A 8 -0.07 -25.18 0.72
C ARG A 8 -0.62 -26.40 1.46
N PRO A 9 0.25 -27.17 2.15
CA PRO A 9 -0.18 -28.18 3.11
C PRO A 9 -1.08 -27.58 4.20
N GLN A 10 -1.99 -28.39 4.76
CA GLN A 10 -2.77 -27.99 5.93
C GLN A 10 -1.96 -28.18 7.23
N PRO A 11 -2.21 -27.36 8.28
CA PRO A 11 -3.20 -26.28 8.34
C PRO A 11 -2.76 -25.03 7.56
N TRP A 12 -3.72 -24.28 7.02
CA TRP A 12 -3.48 -23.03 6.25
C TRP A 12 -3.22 -21.81 7.13
N PHE A 13 -2.72 -22.04 8.34
CA PHE A 13 -2.26 -21.00 9.26
C PHE A 13 -1.06 -21.55 10.05
N THR A 14 -0.20 -20.66 10.49
CA THR A 14 0.99 -21.01 11.29
C THR A 14 0.72 -20.73 12.76
N ASN A 15 1.25 -21.56 13.67
CA ASN A 15 1.21 -21.26 15.09
C ASN A 15 2.35 -20.29 15.42
N ILE A 16 2.01 -19.03 15.62
CA ILE A 16 2.96 -17.91 15.73
C ILE A 16 3.31 -17.66 17.19
N SER A 17 4.58 -17.41 17.47
CA SER A 17 5.00 -16.80 18.74
C SER A 17 5.10 -15.29 18.56
N VAL A 18 4.24 -14.53 19.24
CA VAL A 18 4.21 -13.06 19.22
C VAL A 18 5.51 -12.44 19.74
N ASP A 19 6.27 -13.17 20.57
CA ASP A 19 7.58 -12.71 21.06
C ASP A 19 8.59 -12.55 19.91
N ASP A 20 8.47 -13.37 18.87
CA ASP A 20 9.35 -13.32 17.69
C ASP A 20 8.99 -12.19 16.71
N ILE A 21 7.80 -11.59 16.82
CA ILE A 21 7.38 -10.43 16.03
C ILE A 21 7.89 -9.15 16.67
N GLN A 22 8.30 -8.17 15.88
CA GLN A 22 8.93 -6.94 16.38
C GLN A 22 8.35 -5.71 15.68
N SER A 23 8.53 -4.54 16.31
CA SER A 23 8.06 -3.26 15.76
C SER A 23 8.67 -2.98 14.40
N GLY A 24 7.83 -2.54 13.47
CA GLY A 24 8.18 -2.32 12.07
C GLY A 24 8.13 -3.57 11.19
N ASP A 25 7.76 -4.75 11.70
CA ASP A 25 7.56 -5.90 10.83
C ASP A 25 6.32 -5.70 9.95
N PHE A 26 6.48 -5.96 8.65
CA PHE A 26 5.46 -5.66 7.64
C PHE A 26 4.56 -6.87 7.40
N LEU A 27 3.26 -6.63 7.21
CA LEU A 27 2.27 -7.63 6.84
C LEU A 27 1.80 -7.36 5.41
N ALA A 28 2.15 -8.24 4.47
CA ALA A 28 1.60 -8.24 3.13
C ALA A 28 0.34 -9.11 3.12
N ILE A 29 -0.80 -8.55 2.70
CA ILE A 29 -2.11 -9.20 2.76
C ILE A 29 -2.69 -9.30 1.35
N SER A 30 -3.27 -10.45 1.02
CA SER A 30 -3.93 -10.71 -0.26
C SER A 30 -5.26 -11.40 -0.04
N LYS A 31 -6.34 -10.68 -0.27
CA LYS A 31 -7.73 -11.15 -0.26
C LYS A 31 -8.12 -11.55 -1.67
N ILE A 32 -8.89 -12.62 -1.80
CA ILE A 32 -9.26 -13.21 -3.10
C ILE A 32 -10.75 -13.51 -3.25
N ARG A 33 -11.56 -13.18 -2.25
CA ARG A 33 -13.01 -13.39 -2.23
C ARG A 33 -13.75 -12.14 -1.76
N GLY A 34 -15.02 -12.02 -2.15
CA GLY A 34 -15.92 -10.96 -1.69
C GLY A 34 -15.59 -9.58 -2.27
N ARG A 35 -16.19 -8.54 -1.69
CA ARG A 35 -15.99 -7.13 -2.09
C ARG A 35 -14.50 -6.77 -2.06
N TRP A 36 -13.84 -7.04 -0.94
CA TRP A 36 -12.43 -6.72 -0.72
C TRP A 36 -11.50 -7.52 -1.65
N GLY A 37 -11.75 -8.82 -1.88
CA GLY A 37 -10.98 -9.58 -2.86
C GLY A 37 -11.12 -9.04 -4.29
N GLY A 38 -12.31 -8.53 -4.65
CA GLY A 38 -12.53 -7.86 -5.95
C GLY A 38 -11.74 -6.56 -6.07
N PHE A 39 -11.79 -5.71 -5.04
CA PHE A 39 -11.03 -4.45 -4.98
C PHE A 39 -9.52 -4.71 -5.03
N GLU A 40 -9.00 -5.58 -4.18
CA GLU A 40 -7.58 -5.94 -4.17
C GLU A 40 -7.13 -6.58 -5.49
N THR A 41 -8.00 -7.31 -6.19
CA THR A 41 -7.67 -7.85 -7.52
C THR A 41 -7.43 -6.74 -8.54
N LEU A 42 -8.19 -5.64 -8.47
CA LEU A 42 -7.93 -4.45 -9.28
C LEU A 42 -6.59 -3.83 -8.89
N GLU A 43 -6.32 -3.63 -7.60
CA GLU A 43 -5.06 -3.05 -7.12
C GLU A 43 -3.84 -3.87 -7.56
N LYS A 44 -3.91 -5.20 -7.40
CA LYS A 44 -2.88 -6.13 -7.88
C LYS A 44 -2.70 -6.00 -9.40
N TRP A 45 -3.79 -5.84 -10.15
CA TRP A 45 -3.74 -5.71 -11.60
C TRP A 45 -3.12 -4.40 -12.08
N VAL A 46 -3.40 -3.27 -11.44
CA VAL A 46 -2.84 -1.96 -11.82
C VAL A 46 -1.38 -1.81 -11.39
N SER A 47 -0.98 -2.35 -10.24
CA SER A 47 0.38 -2.21 -9.70
C SER A 47 1.34 -3.37 -10.07
N GLY A 48 0.78 -4.50 -10.50
CA GLY A 48 1.53 -5.75 -10.62
C GLY A 48 1.93 -6.36 -9.29
N ALA A 49 1.38 -5.88 -8.18
CA ALA A 49 1.54 -6.49 -6.86
C ALA A 49 0.79 -7.82 -6.78
N PHE A 50 1.18 -8.63 -5.81
CA PHE A 50 0.53 -9.92 -5.50
C PHE A 50 -0.15 -9.89 -4.12
N ALA A 51 0.07 -8.83 -3.36
CA ALA A 51 -0.68 -8.41 -2.19
C ALA A 51 -1.51 -7.17 -2.57
N GLY A 52 -2.72 -7.05 -2.02
CA GLY A 52 -3.64 -5.92 -2.24
C GLY A 52 -3.97 -5.17 -0.96
N HIS A 53 -3.40 -5.55 0.18
CA HIS A 53 -3.48 -4.76 1.40
C HIS A 53 -2.20 -4.89 2.21
N SER A 54 -1.97 -3.97 3.13
CA SER A 54 -0.79 -4.00 3.99
C SER A 54 -1.08 -3.48 5.39
N ALA A 55 -0.34 -4.01 6.36
CA ALA A 55 -0.36 -3.60 7.75
C ALA A 55 1.05 -3.65 8.35
N VAL A 56 1.24 -3.08 9.54
CA VAL A 56 2.53 -3.06 10.26
C VAL A 56 2.35 -3.48 11.71
N CYS A 57 3.31 -4.25 12.21
CA CYS A 57 3.38 -4.69 13.60
C CYS A 57 4.08 -3.62 14.47
N LEU A 58 3.53 -3.34 15.66
CA LEU A 58 4.11 -2.42 16.64
C LEU A 58 4.00 -3.01 18.05
N LYS A 59 5.07 -3.00 18.84
CA LYS A 59 5.07 -3.36 20.26
C LYS A 59 4.97 -2.11 21.11
N ASP A 60 4.01 -2.06 22.03
CA ASP A 60 3.92 -0.94 22.97
C ASP A 60 5.00 -1.03 24.06
N SER A 61 5.03 -0.04 24.95
CA SER A 61 5.98 0.01 26.08
C SER A 61 5.84 -1.15 27.08
N GLU A 62 4.71 -1.87 27.06
CA GLU A 62 4.48 -3.06 27.89
C GLU A 62 4.85 -4.36 27.15
N GLY A 63 5.27 -4.26 25.89
CA GLY A 63 5.61 -5.37 25.02
C GLY A 63 4.41 -6.05 24.35
N LYS A 64 3.20 -5.48 24.46
CA LYS A 64 2.03 -6.02 23.76
C LYS A 64 2.11 -5.68 22.29
N LEU A 65 1.70 -6.63 21.45
CA LEU A 65 1.72 -6.47 20.01
C LEU A 65 0.42 -5.85 19.50
N TRP A 66 0.58 -4.90 18.59
CA TRP A 66 -0.47 -4.18 17.90
C TRP A 66 -0.25 -4.28 16.38
N VAL A 67 -1.34 -4.16 15.62
CA VAL A 67 -1.34 -4.05 14.17
C VAL A 67 -1.89 -2.68 13.80
N GLY A 68 -1.09 -1.92 13.05
CA GLY A 68 -1.53 -0.69 12.42
C GLY A 68 -1.85 -0.92 10.96
N GLU A 69 -3.02 -0.48 10.51
CA GLU A 69 -3.42 -0.54 9.09
C GLU A 69 -4.28 0.66 8.72
N SER A 70 -4.26 1.03 7.43
CA SER A 70 -5.21 1.99 6.85
C SER A 70 -6.18 1.27 5.94
N GLY A 71 -7.48 1.41 6.17
CA GLY A 71 -8.54 0.71 5.42
C GLY A 71 -9.34 -0.27 6.28
N ASN A 72 -9.36 -0.04 7.59
CA ASN A 72 -10.17 -0.79 8.54
C ASN A 72 -11.56 -0.16 8.63
N GLU A 73 -12.62 -0.96 8.52
CA GLU A 73 -14.01 -0.46 8.59
C GLU A 73 -14.42 -0.21 10.05
N ASN A 74 -14.76 1.03 10.39
CA ASN A 74 -15.23 1.40 11.72
C ASN A 74 -16.72 1.04 11.95
N GLU A 75 -17.26 1.30 13.14
CA GLU A 75 -18.66 1.01 13.47
C GLU A 75 -19.69 1.76 12.60
N GLN A 76 -19.26 2.86 11.96
CA GLN A 76 -20.07 3.68 11.05
C GLN A 76 -20.00 3.19 9.59
N GLY A 77 -19.19 2.17 9.29
CA GLY A 77 -18.97 1.67 7.94
C GLY A 77 -17.98 2.50 7.13
N GLU A 78 -17.15 3.32 7.77
CA GLU A 78 -16.14 4.16 7.14
C GLU A 78 -14.77 3.48 7.22
N ASP A 79 -14.02 3.53 6.13
CA ASP A 79 -12.66 3.02 6.07
C ASP A 79 -11.67 4.03 6.70
N VAL A 80 -11.04 3.62 7.80
CA VAL A 80 -10.15 4.46 8.61
C VAL A 80 -8.79 3.81 8.86
N ILE A 81 -7.87 4.60 9.39
CA ILE A 81 -6.62 4.13 9.98
C ILE A 81 -6.89 3.62 11.39
N ALA A 82 -6.50 2.39 11.68
CA ALA A 82 -6.75 1.75 12.96
C ALA A 82 -5.46 1.17 13.56
N LEU A 83 -5.38 1.23 14.90
CA LEU A 83 -4.41 0.50 15.71
C LEU A 83 -5.16 -0.55 16.55
N LEU A 84 -4.96 -1.82 16.22
CA LEU A 84 -5.70 -2.93 16.79
C LEU A 84 -4.77 -3.83 17.61
N PRO A 85 -5.18 -4.30 18.80
CA PRO A 85 -4.44 -5.35 19.50
C PRO A 85 -4.29 -6.59 18.60
N TRP A 86 -3.11 -7.20 18.59
CA TRP A 86 -2.82 -8.36 17.75
C TRP A 86 -3.86 -9.48 17.90
N ASP A 87 -4.26 -9.80 19.13
CA ASP A 87 -5.22 -10.88 19.39
C ASP A 87 -6.59 -10.59 18.77
N GLU A 88 -7.02 -9.33 18.75
CA GLU A 88 -8.28 -8.91 18.13
C GLU A 88 -8.19 -9.00 16.60
N TRP A 89 -7.13 -8.43 16.02
CA TRP A 89 -6.88 -8.47 14.59
C TRP A 89 -6.72 -9.90 14.08
N TRP A 90 -5.95 -10.72 14.78
CA TRP A 90 -5.69 -12.11 14.40
C TRP A 90 -6.93 -13.00 14.55
N GLU A 91 -7.74 -12.80 15.58
CA GLU A 91 -9.03 -13.50 15.74
C GLU A 91 -9.99 -13.15 14.59
N PHE A 92 -10.02 -11.88 14.17
CA PHE A 92 -10.80 -11.46 13.00
C PHE A 92 -10.30 -12.16 11.73
N GLU A 93 -9.00 -12.05 11.43
CA GLU A 93 -8.41 -12.68 10.24
C GLU A 93 -8.63 -14.19 10.24
N LEU A 94 -8.48 -14.86 11.39
CA LEU A 94 -8.66 -16.30 11.50
C LEU A 94 -10.11 -16.75 11.27
N ASN A 95 -11.08 -16.08 11.90
CA ASN A 95 -12.41 -16.64 12.11
C ASN A 95 -13.56 -15.82 11.52
N LYS A 96 -13.33 -14.53 11.21
CA LYS A 96 -14.38 -13.59 10.79
C LYS A 96 -14.18 -13.05 9.38
N ASP A 97 -12.93 -12.93 8.91
CA ASP A 97 -12.66 -12.44 7.56
C ASP A 97 -13.12 -13.47 6.51
N ASP A 98 -14.20 -13.12 5.80
CA ASP A 98 -14.79 -13.94 4.75
C ASP A 98 -14.20 -13.66 3.37
N SER A 99 -13.13 -12.87 3.25
CA SER A 99 -12.47 -12.54 2.00
C SER A 99 -11.38 -13.53 1.56
N ASP A 100 -11.19 -14.62 2.32
CA ASP A 100 -10.14 -15.63 2.13
C ASP A 100 -8.73 -15.01 2.12
N PRO A 101 -8.31 -14.38 3.23
CA PRO A 101 -7.07 -13.63 3.28
C PRO A 101 -5.84 -14.55 3.35
N HIS A 102 -4.81 -14.14 2.60
CA HIS A 102 -3.48 -14.72 2.59
C HIS A 102 -2.52 -13.68 3.16
N ILE A 103 -1.74 -14.06 4.17
CA ILE A 103 -0.97 -13.10 4.96
C ILE A 103 0.47 -13.57 5.07
N ALA A 104 1.40 -12.69 4.70
CA ALA A 104 2.82 -12.88 4.88
C ALA A 104 3.39 -11.82 5.82
N LEU A 105 4.13 -12.26 6.83
CA LEU A 105 4.97 -11.43 7.68
C LEU A 105 6.36 -11.31 7.06
N LEU A 106 6.84 -10.08 6.94
CA LEU A 106 8.12 -9.69 6.39
C LEU A 106 8.92 -9.00 7.51
N PRO A 107 9.79 -9.73 8.23
CA PRO A 107 10.58 -9.14 9.30
C PRO A 107 11.57 -8.10 8.76
N LEU A 108 11.79 -7.00 9.47
CA LEU A 108 12.88 -6.07 9.13
C LEU A 108 14.25 -6.74 9.26
N HIS A 109 15.16 -6.43 8.34
CA HIS A 109 16.56 -6.83 8.46
C HIS A 109 17.17 -6.23 9.75
N PRO A 110 18.04 -6.94 10.48
CA PRO A 110 18.65 -6.43 11.72
C PRO A 110 19.31 -5.05 11.58
N ASP A 111 20.01 -4.79 10.48
CA ASP A 111 20.68 -3.50 10.24
C ASP A 111 19.69 -2.35 9.97
N VAL A 112 18.51 -2.66 9.44
CA VAL A 112 17.43 -1.70 9.20
C VAL A 112 16.69 -1.45 10.50
N ARG A 113 16.36 -2.52 11.23
CA ARG A 113 15.75 -2.46 12.56
C ARG A 113 16.60 -1.67 13.55
N ALA A 114 17.92 -1.77 13.50
CA ALA A 114 18.82 -0.98 14.34
C ALA A 114 18.69 0.54 14.13
N LYS A 115 18.15 0.99 12.99
CA LYS A 115 17.87 2.39 12.69
C LYS A 115 16.44 2.80 13.00
N PHE A 116 15.52 1.84 13.13
CA PHE A 116 14.10 2.08 13.32
C PHE A 116 13.84 2.74 14.67
N ASN A 117 13.44 4.01 14.64
CA ASN A 117 13.02 4.73 15.84
C ASN A 117 11.58 4.37 16.22
N GLU A 118 11.44 3.41 17.12
CA GLU A 118 10.16 2.90 17.61
C GLU A 118 9.28 3.97 18.28
N THR A 119 9.89 4.95 18.96
CA THR A 119 9.12 6.05 19.58
C THR A 119 8.48 6.93 18.52
N ALA A 120 9.26 7.34 17.51
CA ALA A 120 8.74 8.15 16.41
C ALA A 120 7.69 7.39 15.59
N ALA A 121 7.88 6.08 15.38
CA ALA A 121 6.90 5.22 14.72
C ALA A 121 5.56 5.22 15.46
N TRP A 122 5.58 5.06 16.79
CA TRP A 122 4.37 5.11 17.62
C TRP A 122 3.72 6.49 17.64
N GLU A 123 4.50 7.56 17.74
CA GLU A 123 3.97 8.94 17.67
C GLU A 123 3.24 9.18 16.35
N TYR A 124 3.83 8.75 15.23
CA TYR A 124 3.18 8.80 13.93
C TYR A 124 1.89 7.96 13.91
N ALA A 125 1.96 6.69 14.31
CA ALA A 125 0.81 5.77 14.27
C ALA A 125 -0.38 6.33 15.08
N LEU A 126 -0.10 6.82 16.29
CA LEU A 126 -1.10 7.44 17.17
C LEU A 126 -1.67 8.73 16.57
N SER A 127 -0.83 9.54 15.91
CA SER A 127 -1.27 10.76 15.25
C SER A 127 -2.24 10.48 14.11
N MET A 128 -2.13 9.31 13.46
CA MET A 128 -2.93 8.91 12.30
C MET A 128 -4.15 8.07 12.67
N ASN A 129 -4.18 7.46 13.85
CA ASN A 129 -5.30 6.63 14.30
C ASN A 129 -6.65 7.37 14.24
N GLY A 130 -7.65 6.75 13.62
CA GLY A 130 -8.98 7.29 13.38
C GLY A 130 -9.09 8.28 12.20
N LYS A 131 -8.00 8.56 11.47
CA LYS A 131 -8.07 9.39 10.26
C LYS A 131 -8.62 8.59 9.06
N PRO A 132 -9.14 9.28 8.02
CA PRO A 132 -9.71 8.62 6.85
C PRO A 132 -8.69 7.82 6.04
N TYR A 133 -9.17 6.77 5.35
CA TYR A 133 -8.41 6.09 4.30
C TYR A 133 -8.07 7.02 3.13
N GLY A 134 -6.86 6.89 2.58
CA GLY A 134 -6.36 7.72 1.48
C GLY A 134 -6.96 7.40 0.11
N TYR A 135 -8.28 7.50 -0.07
CA TYR A 135 -8.87 7.36 -1.42
C TYR A 135 -8.39 8.43 -2.40
N HIS A 136 -8.10 9.63 -1.90
CA HIS A 136 -7.65 10.79 -2.70
C HIS A 136 -6.31 10.58 -3.38
N ASN A 137 -5.40 9.78 -2.79
CA ASN A 137 -4.06 9.57 -3.33
C ASN A 137 -3.88 8.22 -4.04
N LEU A 138 -4.67 7.21 -3.69
CA LEU A 138 -4.48 5.84 -4.17
C LEU A 138 -4.46 5.74 -5.70
N ILE A 139 -5.38 6.39 -6.41
CA ILE A 139 -5.44 6.30 -7.89
C ILE A 139 -4.20 6.92 -8.54
N PHE A 140 -3.65 7.97 -7.95
CA PHE A 140 -2.51 8.68 -8.54
C PHE A 140 -1.21 7.87 -8.41
N SER A 141 -1.07 7.07 -7.34
CA SER A 141 0.01 6.08 -7.22
C SER A 141 -0.01 4.96 -8.28
N TRP A 142 -1.06 4.90 -9.12
CA TRP A 142 -1.17 3.93 -10.21
C TRP A 142 -0.82 4.53 -11.57
N ILE A 143 -0.70 5.86 -11.66
CA ILE A 143 -0.61 6.63 -12.90
C ILE A 143 0.60 7.58 -12.85
N ASP A 144 1.78 7.01 -13.04
CA ASP A 144 3.03 7.77 -12.94
C ASP A 144 3.52 8.29 -14.30
N THR A 145 2.94 7.82 -15.42
CA THR A 145 3.39 8.18 -16.77
C THR A 145 2.23 8.55 -17.70
N LEU A 146 2.56 9.28 -18.77
CA LEU A 146 1.57 9.78 -19.73
C LEU A 146 0.83 8.66 -20.48
N ASP A 147 1.52 7.57 -20.81
CA ASP A 147 1.02 6.50 -21.67
C ASP A 147 1.35 5.08 -21.15
N GLY A 148 2.37 4.92 -20.31
CA GLY A 148 2.90 3.63 -19.90
C GLY A 148 2.07 2.86 -18.87
N ASN A 149 1.04 3.47 -18.30
CA ASN A 149 0.12 2.85 -17.33
C ASN A 149 -1.20 2.34 -17.97
N TYR A 150 -1.39 2.55 -19.28
CA TYR A 150 -2.63 2.22 -19.99
C TYR A 150 -2.44 1.10 -21.02
N PRO A 151 -3.36 0.12 -21.11
CA PRO A 151 -3.25 -0.92 -22.12
C PRO A 151 -3.57 -0.34 -23.50
N PRO A 152 -2.68 -0.48 -24.50
CA PRO A 152 -2.95 0.05 -25.84
C PRO A 152 -4.27 -0.50 -26.43
N PRO A 153 -5.08 0.33 -27.12
CA PRO A 153 -4.83 1.72 -27.52
C PRO A 153 -5.37 2.77 -26.54
N LEU A 154 -5.62 2.42 -25.28
CA LEU A 154 -6.17 3.35 -24.28
C LEU A 154 -5.10 4.31 -23.77
N ASP A 155 -5.55 5.46 -23.26
CA ASP A 155 -4.73 6.54 -22.71
C ASP A 155 -5.46 7.21 -21.53
N ALA A 156 -4.95 8.35 -21.05
CA ALA A 156 -5.55 9.12 -19.97
C ALA A 156 -7.02 9.54 -20.21
N HIS A 157 -7.52 9.54 -21.46
CA HIS A 157 -8.93 9.81 -21.75
C HIS A 157 -9.85 8.68 -21.24
N LEU A 158 -9.33 7.46 -21.04
CA LEU A 158 -10.07 6.40 -20.35
C LEU A 158 -10.38 6.83 -18.91
N VAL A 159 -9.38 7.36 -18.20
CA VAL A 159 -9.52 7.83 -16.82
C VAL A 159 -10.51 8.98 -16.77
N ALA A 160 -10.38 9.95 -17.67
CA ALA A 160 -11.33 11.06 -17.77
C ALA A 160 -12.77 10.57 -18.01
N SER A 161 -12.96 9.55 -18.86
CA SER A 161 -14.27 8.96 -19.14
C SER A 161 -14.86 8.28 -17.91
N VAL A 162 -14.07 7.47 -17.19
CA VAL A 162 -14.50 6.80 -15.95
C VAL A 162 -14.85 7.81 -14.87
N MET A 163 -13.97 8.79 -14.64
CA MET A 163 -14.22 9.87 -13.67
C MET A 163 -15.47 10.66 -14.02
N THR A 164 -15.72 10.96 -15.30
CA THR A 164 -16.93 11.66 -15.76
C THR A 164 -18.20 10.86 -15.47
N VAL A 165 -18.22 9.57 -15.80
CA VAL A 165 -19.38 8.70 -15.52
C VAL A 165 -19.64 8.62 -14.02
N TRP A 166 -18.60 8.44 -13.21
CA TRP A 166 -18.74 8.35 -11.75
C TRP A 166 -19.18 9.67 -11.12
N ASN A 167 -18.67 10.79 -11.62
CA ASN A 167 -19.09 12.13 -11.19
C ASN A 167 -20.58 12.38 -11.45
N HIS A 168 -21.17 11.75 -12.47
CA HIS A 168 -22.62 11.78 -12.69
C HIS A 168 -23.40 10.78 -11.83
N MET A 169 -22.84 9.60 -11.55
CA MET A 169 -23.53 8.53 -10.82
C MET A 169 -23.50 8.69 -9.30
N GLN A 170 -22.37 9.15 -8.75
CA GLN A 170 -22.10 9.29 -7.31
C GLN A 170 -21.25 10.56 -7.08
N PRO A 171 -21.83 11.76 -7.24
CA PRO A 171 -21.08 13.02 -7.30
C PRO A 171 -20.28 13.34 -6.02
N GLU A 172 -20.86 13.11 -4.84
CA GLU A 172 -20.17 13.38 -3.57
C GLU A 172 -18.96 12.45 -3.38
N TYR A 173 -19.12 11.17 -3.69
CA TYR A 173 -18.04 10.18 -3.62
C TYR A 173 -16.96 10.45 -4.67
N ALA A 174 -17.34 10.78 -5.92
CA ALA A 174 -16.41 11.17 -6.98
C ALA A 174 -15.56 12.40 -6.60
N ALA A 175 -16.22 13.44 -6.08
CA ALA A 175 -15.53 14.65 -5.65
C ALA A 175 -14.51 14.37 -4.55
N ASN A 176 -14.86 13.48 -3.60
CA ASN A 176 -14.00 13.00 -2.54
C ASN A 176 -12.90 12.02 -2.99
N MET A 177 -12.82 11.64 -4.27
CA MET A 177 -11.76 10.74 -4.73
C MET A 177 -10.67 11.44 -5.53
N TRP A 178 -10.99 12.53 -6.25
CA TRP A 178 -10.00 13.14 -7.15
C TRP A 178 -10.10 14.66 -7.30
N ASN A 179 -11.22 15.32 -7.00
CA ASN A 179 -11.33 16.76 -7.31
C ASN A 179 -10.32 17.58 -6.53
N GLU A 180 -10.20 17.35 -5.22
CA GLU A 180 -9.24 18.09 -4.40
C GLU A 180 -7.79 17.76 -4.81
N ALA A 181 -7.50 16.49 -5.07
CA ALA A 181 -6.18 16.02 -5.50
C ALA A 181 -5.75 16.62 -6.85
N LEU A 182 -6.67 16.71 -7.82
CA LEU A 182 -6.44 17.35 -9.11
C LEU A 182 -6.26 18.87 -8.96
N ASN A 183 -7.04 19.52 -8.08
CA ASN A 183 -6.88 20.94 -7.78
C ASN A 183 -5.49 21.23 -7.16
N LYS A 184 -5.01 20.38 -6.25
CA LYS A 184 -3.66 20.52 -5.66
C LYS A 184 -2.57 20.45 -6.74
N ARG A 185 -2.64 19.45 -7.62
CA ARG A 185 -1.73 19.30 -8.77
C ARG A 185 -1.76 20.51 -9.71
N LEU A 186 -2.94 21.08 -9.92
CA LEU A 186 -3.13 22.26 -10.76
C LEU A 186 -2.81 23.58 -10.03
N GLY A 187 -2.62 23.57 -8.72
CA GLY A 187 -2.49 24.80 -7.91
C GLY A 187 -3.76 25.66 -7.90
N THR A 188 -4.94 25.03 -7.98
CA THR A 188 -6.27 25.67 -7.90
C THR A 188 -7.03 25.20 -6.66
N GLN A 189 -8.22 25.76 -6.42
CA GLN A 189 -9.10 25.33 -5.33
C GLN A 189 -10.56 25.38 -5.80
N GLY A 190 -11.34 24.35 -5.43
CA GLY A 190 -12.79 24.33 -5.60
C GLY A 190 -13.29 24.17 -7.04
N LEU A 191 -12.43 23.84 -8.00
CA LEU A 191 -12.87 23.48 -9.35
C LEU A 191 -13.43 22.06 -9.37
N ASP A 192 -14.54 21.86 -10.07
CA ASP A 192 -15.03 20.52 -10.37
C ASP A 192 -14.28 19.90 -11.57
N LEU A 193 -14.51 18.61 -11.86
CA LEU A 193 -13.78 17.91 -12.92
C LEU A 193 -13.90 18.62 -14.29
N PRO A 194 -15.08 19.04 -14.78
CA PRO A 194 -15.18 19.84 -16.01
C PRO A 194 -14.35 21.13 -15.99
N ASP A 195 -14.40 21.90 -14.90
CA ASP A 195 -13.65 23.15 -14.78
C ASP A 195 -12.13 22.90 -14.71
N ILE A 196 -11.71 21.81 -14.05
CA ILE A 196 -10.31 21.34 -14.04
C ILE A 196 -9.83 21.07 -15.47
N LEU A 197 -10.59 20.32 -16.26
CA LEU A 197 -10.20 19.97 -17.63
C LEU A 197 -10.04 21.22 -18.51
N VAL A 198 -10.96 22.18 -18.38
CA VAL A 198 -10.89 23.47 -19.09
C VAL A 198 -9.67 24.29 -18.63
N GLU A 199 -9.38 24.31 -17.34
CA GLU A 199 -8.24 25.08 -16.80
C GLU A 199 -6.89 24.47 -17.19
N VAL A 200 -6.79 23.14 -17.25
CA VAL A 200 -5.61 22.42 -17.78
C VAL A 200 -5.33 22.83 -19.22
N GLU A 201 -6.35 22.84 -20.07
CA GLU A 201 -6.23 23.24 -21.48
C GLU A 201 -5.82 24.72 -21.62
N LYS A 202 -6.42 25.62 -20.82
CA LYS A 202 -6.05 27.05 -20.80
C LYS A 202 -4.58 27.29 -20.45
N ARG A 203 -3.99 26.42 -19.63
CA ARG A 203 -2.58 26.48 -19.23
C ARG A 203 -1.64 25.79 -20.22
N GLY A 204 -2.16 25.26 -21.32
CA GLY A 204 -1.38 24.59 -22.35
C GLY A 204 -0.81 23.24 -21.92
N SER A 205 -1.44 22.58 -20.94
CA SER A 205 -1.09 21.23 -20.49
C SER A 205 -2.20 20.23 -20.88
N SER A 206 -1.99 18.95 -20.63
CA SER A 206 -2.93 17.86 -20.88
C SER A 206 -3.40 17.21 -19.58
N PHE A 207 -4.53 16.52 -19.64
CA PHE A 207 -5.02 15.77 -18.48
C PHE A 207 -4.06 14.66 -18.05
N GLY A 208 -3.37 14.01 -19.00
CA GLY A 208 -2.34 13.03 -18.69
C GLY A 208 -1.16 13.63 -17.93
N GLU A 209 -0.70 14.82 -18.33
CA GLU A 209 0.36 15.53 -17.60
C GLU A 209 -0.10 15.94 -16.19
N LEU A 210 -1.36 16.34 -16.03
CA LEU A 210 -1.91 16.63 -14.70
C LEU A 210 -1.91 15.36 -13.82
N LEU A 211 -2.38 14.23 -14.35
CA LEU A 211 -2.43 12.96 -13.59
C LEU A 211 -1.03 12.50 -13.16
N ALA A 212 -0.02 12.68 -14.01
CA ALA A 212 1.36 12.25 -13.76
C ALA A 212 2.16 13.19 -12.83
N ILE A 213 1.53 14.22 -12.25
CA ILE A 213 2.17 15.01 -11.19
C ILE A 213 2.17 14.17 -9.90
N PRO A 214 3.34 13.92 -9.29
CA PRO A 214 3.43 13.10 -8.08
C PRO A 214 2.56 13.64 -6.95
N GLU A 215 1.89 12.73 -6.24
CA GLU A 215 1.32 13.03 -4.94
C GLU A 215 2.44 13.35 -3.96
N MET A 216 2.23 14.35 -3.11
CA MET A 216 3.19 14.73 -2.08
C MET A 216 2.71 14.28 -0.71
N ASP A 217 3.60 13.69 0.09
CA ASP A 217 3.27 13.15 1.42
C ASP A 217 2.73 14.22 2.39
N ASP A 218 3.07 15.50 2.15
CA ASP A 218 2.67 16.62 3.01
C ASP A 218 1.35 17.30 2.58
N TRP A 219 0.70 16.81 1.51
CA TRP A 219 -0.58 17.33 1.09
C TRP A 219 -1.69 17.02 2.10
N LEU A 220 -2.37 18.07 2.55
CA LEU A 220 -3.49 17.99 3.47
C LEU A 220 -4.80 18.22 2.72
N TYR A 221 -5.72 17.26 2.83
CA TYR A 221 -7.04 17.33 2.24
C TYR A 221 -8.05 17.99 3.19
N THR A 222 -9.22 18.36 2.69
CA THR A 222 -10.29 19.01 3.48
C THR A 222 -10.82 18.13 4.61
N ASP A 223 -10.78 16.82 4.45
CA ASP A 223 -11.08 15.80 5.48
C ASP A 223 -9.88 15.47 6.38
N GLY A 224 -8.74 16.14 6.16
CA GLY A 224 -7.54 16.07 6.98
C GLY A 224 -6.39 15.33 6.31
N LYS A 225 -5.50 14.77 7.14
CA LYS A 225 -4.42 13.90 6.66
C LYS A 225 -5.00 12.50 6.44
N SER A 226 -4.75 11.91 5.28
CA SER A 226 -5.21 10.57 4.93
C SER A 226 -4.11 9.84 4.16
N THR A 227 -4.03 8.53 4.33
CA THR A 227 -2.99 7.70 3.71
C THR A 227 -3.60 6.37 3.25
N SER A 228 -3.20 5.87 2.10
CA SER A 228 -3.52 4.50 1.68
C SER A 228 -2.86 3.48 2.64
N CYS A 229 -3.22 2.19 2.51
CA CYS A 229 -2.67 1.12 3.35
C CYS A 229 -1.14 1.15 3.37
N ILE A 230 -0.52 1.32 2.20
CA ILE A 230 0.93 1.28 2.08
C ILE A 230 1.61 2.61 2.43
N ALA A 231 1.00 3.75 2.05
CA ALA A 231 1.54 5.07 2.39
C ALA A 231 1.62 5.25 3.91
N PHE A 232 0.62 4.76 4.67
CA PHE A 232 0.63 4.78 6.13
C PHE A 232 1.91 4.13 6.72
N ILE A 233 2.27 2.95 6.21
CA ILE A 233 3.42 2.19 6.73
C ILE A 233 4.74 2.85 6.31
N LEU A 234 4.83 3.31 5.06
CA LEU A 234 6.06 3.89 4.56
C LEU A 234 6.30 5.30 5.12
N GLU A 235 5.27 6.08 5.39
CA GLU A 235 5.39 7.34 6.14
C GLU A 235 5.86 7.06 7.57
N MET A 236 5.33 6.03 8.23
CA MET A 236 5.84 5.59 9.54
C MET A 236 7.32 5.23 9.46
N TYR A 237 7.75 4.53 8.40
CA TYR A 237 9.16 4.21 8.18
C TYR A 237 10.01 5.46 7.92
N LYS A 238 9.47 6.48 7.26
CA LYS A 238 10.14 7.78 7.10
C LYS A 238 10.33 8.46 8.45
N GLU A 239 9.28 8.58 9.26
CA GLU A 239 9.34 9.17 10.61
C GLU A 239 10.27 8.36 11.54
N ALA A 240 10.32 7.04 11.36
CA ALA A 240 11.22 6.15 12.08
C ALA A 240 12.68 6.18 11.58
N GLY A 241 13.00 6.98 10.56
CA GLY A 241 14.36 7.19 10.05
C GLY A 241 14.86 6.14 9.05
N LEU A 242 14.01 5.27 8.51
CA LEU A 242 14.44 4.21 7.59
C LEU A 242 14.81 4.72 6.19
N PHE A 243 14.31 5.89 5.80
CA PHE A 243 14.63 6.52 4.52
C PHE A 243 15.76 7.56 4.61
N ASP A 244 16.39 7.74 5.77
CA ASP A 244 17.47 8.71 5.91
C ASP A 244 18.72 8.33 5.10
N PRO A 245 19.41 9.30 4.46
CA PRO A 245 19.18 10.76 4.53
C PRO A 245 18.27 11.30 3.40
N ILE A 246 17.61 10.43 2.63
CA ILE A 246 16.86 10.82 1.43
C ILE A 246 15.36 11.01 1.68
N ALA A 247 14.90 10.95 2.93
CA ALA A 247 13.48 10.98 3.29
C ALA A 247 12.73 12.17 2.68
N SER A 248 13.35 13.35 2.57
CA SER A 248 12.75 14.54 1.96
C SER A 248 12.59 14.48 0.44
N SER A 249 13.23 13.51 -0.21
CA SER A 249 13.24 13.35 -1.67
C SER A 249 12.52 12.07 -2.12
N VAL A 250 11.73 11.45 -1.25
CA VAL A 250 10.92 10.27 -1.56
C VAL A 250 9.49 10.58 -1.17
N GLN A 251 8.55 10.54 -2.12
CA GLN A 251 7.12 10.60 -1.85
C GLN A 251 6.58 9.18 -1.73
N VAL A 252 6.29 8.73 -0.52
CA VAL A 252 5.81 7.36 -0.29
C VAL A 252 4.33 7.19 -0.63
N THR A 253 3.60 8.29 -0.83
CA THR A 253 2.26 8.28 -1.44
C THR A 253 2.26 7.74 -2.88
N GLU A 254 3.41 7.75 -3.57
CA GLU A 254 3.57 7.19 -4.92
C GLU A 254 3.90 5.70 -4.91
N PHE A 255 4.06 5.08 -3.74
CA PHE A 255 4.47 3.68 -3.67
C PHE A 255 3.25 2.77 -3.74
N THR A 256 3.37 1.70 -4.54
CA THR A 256 2.45 0.57 -4.46
C THR A 256 2.95 -0.45 -3.42
N ILE A 257 2.09 -1.41 -3.05
CA ILE A 257 2.50 -2.52 -2.16
C ILE A 257 3.68 -3.30 -2.75
N LYS A 258 3.77 -3.41 -4.08
CA LYS A 258 4.91 -4.02 -4.76
C LYS A 258 6.20 -3.29 -4.47
N ASP A 259 6.19 -1.97 -4.63
CA ASP A 259 7.39 -1.17 -4.42
C ASP A 259 7.87 -1.27 -2.98
N ALA A 260 6.94 -1.34 -2.02
CA ALA A 260 7.26 -1.51 -0.62
C ALA A 260 7.95 -2.84 -0.32
N TYR A 261 7.39 -3.99 -0.71
CA TYR A 261 8.03 -5.28 -0.41
C TYR A 261 9.33 -5.50 -1.22
N MET A 262 9.55 -4.72 -2.28
CA MET A 262 10.80 -4.72 -3.05
C MET A 262 11.94 -4.00 -2.33
N LEU A 263 11.66 -3.11 -1.38
CA LEU A 263 12.69 -2.39 -0.62
C LEU A 263 13.58 -3.35 0.15
N ARG A 264 14.88 -3.03 0.21
CA ARG A 264 15.92 -3.74 0.97
C ARG A 264 15.81 -3.50 2.48
N PHE A 265 14.60 -3.52 2.99
CA PHE A 265 14.27 -3.31 4.40
C PHE A 265 14.11 -4.61 5.16
N PHE A 266 13.84 -5.71 4.47
CA PHE A 266 13.40 -6.95 5.10
C PHE A 266 14.54 -7.97 5.24
N GLU A 267 14.32 -9.00 6.04
CA GLU A 267 15.28 -10.08 6.24
C GLU A 267 15.50 -10.85 4.93
N ASN A 268 16.77 -11.13 4.61
CA ASN A 268 17.17 -11.91 3.43
C ASN A 268 17.88 -13.22 3.80
N ASN A 269 18.17 -13.43 5.08
CA ASN A 269 18.79 -14.62 5.61
C ASN A 269 17.75 -15.49 6.32
N SER A 270 17.31 -16.54 5.62
CA SER A 270 16.34 -17.52 6.14
C SER A 270 16.71 -18.16 7.49
N SER A 271 17.99 -18.19 7.88
CA SER A 271 18.41 -18.72 9.18
C SER A 271 18.07 -17.80 10.37
N ARG A 272 17.71 -16.54 10.11
CA ARG A 272 17.30 -15.56 11.12
C ARG A 272 15.79 -15.38 11.20
N LEU A 273 15.04 -15.94 10.25
CA LEU A 273 13.58 -15.95 10.33
C LEU A 273 13.13 -16.71 11.59
N PRO A 274 11.98 -16.35 12.19
CA PRO A 274 11.44 -17.06 13.34
C PRO A 274 11.34 -18.57 13.09
N LYS A 275 11.51 -19.40 14.13
CA LYS A 275 11.54 -20.86 13.93
C LYS A 275 10.27 -21.39 13.26
N TRP A 276 9.12 -20.88 13.67
CA TRP A 276 7.81 -21.26 13.10
C TRP A 276 7.65 -20.86 11.63
N CYS A 277 8.52 -20.01 11.08
CA CYS A 277 8.49 -19.57 9.70
C CYS A 277 8.82 -20.74 8.75
N ASN A 278 7.92 -21.04 7.82
CA ASN A 278 8.00 -22.18 6.90
C ASN A 278 7.87 -23.57 7.56
N ASP A 279 7.67 -23.69 8.87
CA ASP A 279 7.62 -25.00 9.56
C ASP A 279 6.46 -25.90 9.08
N GLY A 280 5.37 -25.30 8.60
CA GLY A 280 4.18 -26.00 8.11
C GLY A 280 4.12 -26.19 6.59
N ASP A 281 5.16 -25.81 5.84
CA ASP A 281 5.15 -25.79 4.38
C ASP A 281 6.28 -26.66 3.80
N ASP A 282 6.03 -27.26 2.64
CA ASP A 282 7.04 -28.07 1.93
C ASP A 282 8.00 -27.20 1.10
N VAL A 283 7.69 -25.92 0.95
CA VAL A 283 8.50 -24.92 0.28
C VAL A 283 8.97 -23.85 1.27
N LYS A 284 10.27 -23.55 1.24
CA LYS A 284 10.85 -22.46 2.04
C LYS A 284 10.76 -21.15 1.29
N LEU A 285 9.92 -20.24 1.78
CA LEU A 285 9.81 -18.86 1.29
C LEU A 285 10.87 -17.97 1.96
N PRO A 286 11.28 -16.86 1.30
CA PRO A 286 12.22 -15.89 1.90
C PRO A 286 11.56 -15.01 2.98
N PHE A 287 10.26 -15.16 3.20
CA PHE A 287 9.43 -14.47 4.20
C PHE A 287 8.51 -15.49 4.87
N CYS A 288 7.70 -15.06 5.85
CA CYS A 288 6.88 -15.96 6.66
C CYS A 288 5.41 -15.88 6.29
N GLN A 289 4.90 -16.82 5.51
CA GLN A 289 3.47 -16.88 5.23
C GLN A 289 2.69 -17.47 6.41
N ILE A 290 2.00 -16.60 7.16
CA ILE A 290 1.31 -16.95 8.40
C ILE A 290 -0.13 -17.42 8.21
N LYS A 291 -0.77 -17.08 7.08
CA LYS A 291 -2.14 -17.50 6.76
C LYS A 291 -2.35 -17.68 5.25
N GLY A 292 -3.31 -18.53 4.88
CA GLY A 292 -3.86 -18.63 3.54
C GLY A 292 -3.61 -19.98 2.89
N LYS A 293 -4.59 -20.41 2.07
CA LYS A 293 -4.60 -21.70 1.37
C LYS A 293 -3.54 -21.79 0.28
N TYR A 294 -3.34 -20.69 -0.45
CA TYR A 294 -2.44 -20.61 -1.58
C TYR A 294 -1.10 -20.00 -1.17
N ARG A 295 -0.02 -20.45 -1.78
CA ARG A 295 1.32 -19.93 -1.55
C ARG A 295 1.38 -18.50 -2.07
N MET A 296 1.77 -17.57 -1.20
CA MET A 296 1.98 -16.18 -1.58
C MET A 296 3.26 -16.05 -2.38
N GLU A 297 3.21 -15.22 -3.41
CA GLU A 297 4.36 -14.86 -4.22
C GLU A 297 4.58 -13.36 -4.03
N LEU A 298 5.82 -12.94 -3.76
CA LEU A 298 6.21 -11.53 -3.70
C LEU A 298 7.39 -11.31 -4.67
N PRO A 299 7.13 -11.16 -5.98
CA PRO A 299 8.17 -11.09 -6.99
C PRO A 299 9.12 -9.90 -6.76
N ALA A 300 10.43 -10.11 -6.83
CA ALA A 300 11.44 -9.09 -6.49
C ALA A 300 11.42 -8.63 -5.01
N TYR A 301 10.89 -9.47 -4.11
CA TYR A 301 11.04 -9.29 -2.67
C TYR A 301 12.47 -8.90 -2.28
N ASN A 302 12.60 -7.77 -1.59
CA ASN A 302 13.83 -7.34 -0.94
C ASN A 302 15.03 -7.15 -1.90
N THR A 303 14.80 -6.61 -3.11
CA THR A 303 15.84 -6.45 -4.14
C THR A 303 16.35 -5.02 -4.36
N MET A 304 15.64 -4.00 -3.89
CA MET A 304 15.87 -2.58 -4.24
C MET A 304 16.33 -1.73 -3.05
N ASP A 305 17.44 -1.02 -3.20
CA ASP A 305 17.80 0.04 -2.24
C ASP A 305 16.98 1.30 -2.52
N PRO A 306 16.47 2.02 -1.49
CA PRO A 306 15.79 3.29 -1.68
C PRO A 306 16.70 4.33 -2.37
N TYR A 307 16.15 5.14 -3.26
CA TYR A 307 16.84 6.24 -3.92
C TYR A 307 15.92 7.46 -4.10
N PRO A 308 16.45 8.69 -4.27
CA PRO A 308 15.63 9.89 -4.45
C PRO A 308 14.71 9.79 -5.68
N HIS A 309 13.48 10.29 -5.55
CA HIS A 309 12.44 10.30 -6.58
C HIS A 309 12.01 8.91 -7.07
N MET A 310 12.17 7.90 -6.21
CA MET A 310 11.74 6.53 -6.49
C MET A 310 10.23 6.46 -6.67
N ASN A 311 9.79 5.76 -7.74
CA ASN A 311 8.39 5.53 -8.12
C ASN A 311 7.60 6.73 -8.66
N GLU A 312 8.17 7.94 -8.73
CA GLU A 312 7.43 9.13 -9.22
C GLU A 312 7.15 9.12 -10.75
N MET A 313 7.78 8.22 -11.51
CA MET A 313 7.69 8.18 -12.99
C MET A 313 7.72 6.74 -13.52
N CYS A 314 6.99 5.82 -12.87
CA CYS A 314 7.09 4.39 -13.10
C CYS A 314 5.89 3.76 -13.81
N PRO A 315 6.06 3.34 -15.08
CA PRO A 315 4.96 2.71 -15.78
C PRO A 315 4.67 1.34 -15.18
N SER A 316 3.39 1.05 -14.94
CA SER A 316 2.93 -0.26 -14.51
C SER A 316 1.91 -0.79 -15.51
N LEU A 317 2.29 -1.83 -16.25
CA LEU A 317 1.41 -2.44 -17.24
C LEU A 317 1.45 -3.97 -17.25
N PRO A 318 0.29 -4.65 -17.24
CA PRO A 318 0.22 -6.08 -17.49
C PRO A 318 0.73 -6.45 -18.91
N PRO A 319 1.15 -7.71 -19.11
CA PRO A 319 1.21 -8.77 -18.11
C PRO A 319 2.55 -8.83 -17.36
N LYS A 320 3.56 -8.08 -17.79
CA LYS A 320 4.95 -8.22 -17.34
C LYS A 320 5.34 -7.27 -16.21
N TYR A 321 4.68 -6.11 -16.10
CA TYR A 321 5.00 -5.10 -15.08
C TYR A 321 6.49 -4.76 -15.04
N PHE A 322 7.04 -4.50 -16.23
CA PHE A 322 8.45 -4.22 -16.41
C PHE A 322 8.81 -2.90 -15.74
N ARG A 323 9.73 -2.95 -14.79
CA ARG A 323 10.28 -1.78 -14.12
C ARG A 323 11.37 -1.16 -15.01
N THR A 324 11.14 0.05 -15.52
CA THR A 324 12.09 0.77 -16.38
C THR A 324 13.28 1.28 -15.58
N GLN A 325 14.35 1.74 -16.23
CA GLN A 325 15.49 2.31 -15.51
C GLN A 325 15.09 3.62 -14.79
N ASN A 326 15.53 3.78 -13.54
CA ASN A 326 15.21 4.90 -12.65
C ASN A 326 13.77 4.87 -12.10
N CYS A 327 13.02 3.85 -12.49
CA CYS A 327 12.39 2.98 -11.51
C CYS A 327 13.48 2.05 -10.96
#